data_AF-A0A847I638-F1
#
_entry.id   AF-A0A847I638-F1
#
_cell.length_a   1.000
_cell.length_b   1.000
_cell.length_c   1.000
_cell.angle_alpha   90.00
_cell.angle_beta   90.00
_cell.angle_gamma   90.00
#
_symmetry.space_group_name_H-M   'P 1'
#
loop_
_entity.id
_entity.type
_entity.pdbx_description
1 polymer ?
#
loop_
_entity_poly.entity_id
_entity_poly.type
_entity_poly.pdbx_seq_one_letter_code
_entity_poly.pdbx_strand_id
1 'polypeptide(L)'
;MRTATILIAITGLLACRSAVAQDITAEQQKLLARRAAEADAYRKLAQIVYGIQLNERTYVQDFVCESDEIRGEVDTFIKGVRLGQPIFYDDGSCEIPAEVTVAKVVDTLRTACDRWYKGEDIKTSDFESISRRIQKDVIKVCGMGAPRADLPPDLPQCAMEMLPPGPPMAENAPPPPIPDIWKQIGPQARLSAMRAAQMDAMRKLAERIKGLRLTSQTCVRDFVAESDRITADMQAFLKGAREICCYFHSDELICECTYVVPTEQVITTIKQLHSRYYNGDPDDTRGSDIEKIVKTVVKKDFEATGMGVPNPRFMQKFQESAAVRMPDWSMRTLEADGRGTDPQIDTPQGRLRAARAAEMDARRRLAEQIAGLQLESATTVSDFAMQHDEVRGLVEAVVVDAAVTNTRFDQDVAVVTVALPGMSVWSVVNDGLPRNQ
;
A
#
# COMPACT_ATOMS: atom_id res chain seq x y z
N MET A 1 -42.35 -62.34 -1.26
CA MET A 1 -42.33 -60.87 -1.06
C MET A 1 -41.13 -60.54 -0.17
N ARG A 2 -40.05 -60.01 -0.75
CA ARG A 2 -38.89 -59.48 -0.03
C ARG A 2 -38.56 -58.14 -0.65
N THR A 3 -38.89 -57.07 0.05
CA THR A 3 -38.65 -55.68 -0.33
C THR A 3 -37.19 -55.34 -0.04
N ALA A 4 -36.42 -55.05 -1.08
CA ALA A 4 -35.05 -54.56 -0.98
C ALA A 4 -35.07 -53.01 -0.94
N THR A 5 -34.74 -52.46 0.22
CA THR A 5 -34.47 -51.04 0.42
C THR A 5 -33.05 -50.72 -0.08
N ILE A 6 -32.96 -49.95 -1.16
CA ILE A 6 -31.69 -49.41 -1.67
C ILE A 6 -31.48 -48.03 -1.06
N LEU A 7 -30.49 -47.93 -0.18
CA LEU A 7 -30.02 -46.71 0.46
C LEU A 7 -29.06 -45.99 -0.50
N ILE A 8 -29.47 -44.85 -1.07
CA ILE A 8 -28.60 -44.01 -1.90
C ILE A 8 -27.84 -43.06 -0.98
N ALA A 9 -26.57 -43.36 -0.72
CA ALA A 9 -25.64 -42.48 -0.02
C ALA A 9 -25.18 -41.37 -0.99
N ILE A 10 -25.67 -40.15 -0.78
CA ILE A 10 -25.23 -38.95 -1.51
C ILE A 10 -23.97 -38.42 -0.82
N THR A 11 -22.80 -38.81 -1.31
CA THR A 11 -21.52 -38.18 -0.96
C THR A 11 -21.37 -36.88 -1.74
N GLY A 12 -21.74 -35.77 -1.11
CA GLY A 12 -21.50 -34.42 -1.61
C GLY A 12 -20.02 -34.07 -1.54
N LEU A 13 -19.26 -34.37 -2.61
CA LEU A 13 -17.92 -33.86 -2.81
C LEU A 13 -18.03 -32.37 -3.19
N LEU A 14 -17.95 -31.50 -2.19
CA LEU A 14 -17.82 -30.06 -2.40
C LEU A 14 -16.41 -29.80 -2.94
N ALA A 15 -16.24 -29.92 -4.26
CA ALA A 15 -15.05 -29.44 -4.93
C ALA A 15 -15.01 -27.92 -4.79
N CYS A 16 -14.21 -27.41 -3.84
CA CYS A 16 -13.73 -26.05 -3.88
C CYS A 16 -13.01 -25.86 -5.21
N ARG A 17 -13.71 -25.28 -6.19
CA ARG A 17 -13.07 -24.72 -7.37
C ARG A 17 -12.23 -23.56 -6.88
N SER A 18 -10.93 -23.80 -6.74
CA SER A 18 -9.92 -22.75 -6.67
C SER A 18 -10.18 -21.81 -7.83
N ALA A 19 -10.57 -20.57 -7.53
CA ALA A 19 -10.63 -19.52 -8.52
C ALA A 19 -9.21 -19.38 -9.08
N VAL A 20 -9.01 -19.86 -10.31
CA VAL A 20 -7.82 -19.55 -11.11
C VAL A 20 -7.71 -18.03 -11.11
N ALA A 21 -6.66 -17.51 -10.47
CA ALA A 21 -6.23 -16.15 -10.66
C ALA A 21 -5.99 -16.01 -12.17
N GLN A 22 -6.94 -15.39 -12.87
CA GLN A 22 -6.75 -15.07 -14.27
C GLN A 22 -5.55 -14.13 -14.32
N ASP A 23 -4.51 -14.50 -15.08
CA ASP A 23 -3.40 -13.62 -15.37
C ASP A 23 -3.96 -12.39 -16.07
N ILE A 24 -4.22 -11.35 -15.27
CA ILE A 24 -4.73 -10.07 -15.75
C ILE A 24 -3.63 -9.50 -16.64
N THR A 25 -3.89 -9.38 -17.93
CA THR A 25 -2.91 -8.81 -18.87
C THR A 25 -2.54 -7.38 -18.43
N ALA A 26 -1.32 -6.93 -18.71
CA ALA A 26 -0.84 -5.60 -18.28
C ALA A 26 -1.80 -4.46 -18.71
N GLU A 27 -2.44 -4.59 -19.87
CA GLU A 27 -3.45 -3.65 -20.37
C GLU A 27 -4.79 -3.74 -19.60
N GLN A 28 -5.22 -4.93 -19.19
CA GLN A 28 -6.37 -5.10 -18.30
C GLN A 28 -6.09 -4.54 -16.90
N GLN A 29 -4.87 -4.68 -16.38
CA GLN A 29 -4.47 -4.09 -15.10
C GLN A 29 -4.54 -2.57 -15.13
N LYS A 30 -4.01 -1.94 -16.19
CA LYS A 30 -4.12 -0.48 -16.40
C LYS A 30 -5.58 -0.02 -16.45
N LEU A 31 -6.44 -0.77 -17.13
CA LEU A 31 -7.86 -0.44 -17.24
C LEU A 31 -8.60 -0.56 -15.89
N LEU A 32 -8.29 -1.59 -15.10
CA LEU A 32 -8.83 -1.75 -13.74
C LEU A 32 -8.32 -0.66 -12.79
N ALA A 33 -7.03 -0.33 -12.85
CA ALA A 33 -6.44 0.75 -12.06
C ALA A 33 -7.08 2.09 -12.39
N ARG A 34 -7.28 2.40 -13.68
CA ARG A 34 -7.99 3.59 -14.14
C ARG A 34 -9.40 3.66 -13.55
N ARG A 35 -10.21 2.60 -13.71
CA ARG A 35 -11.58 2.58 -13.17
C ARG A 35 -11.64 2.73 -11.65
N ALA A 36 -10.69 2.13 -10.94
CA ALA A 36 -10.57 2.31 -9.49
C ALA A 36 -10.24 3.76 -9.12
N ALA A 37 -9.35 4.41 -9.88
CA ALA A 37 -9.00 5.81 -9.70
C ALA A 37 -10.18 6.75 -10.01
N GLU A 38 -10.96 6.46 -11.07
CA GLU A 38 -12.18 7.20 -11.42
C GLU A 38 -13.21 7.10 -10.27
N ALA A 39 -13.46 5.89 -9.76
CA ALA A 39 -14.38 5.69 -8.64
C ALA A 39 -13.91 6.38 -7.35
N ASP A 40 -12.61 6.41 -7.08
CA ASP A 40 -12.04 7.11 -5.92
C ASP A 40 -12.13 8.64 -6.08
N ALA A 41 -11.91 9.16 -7.29
CA ALA A 41 -12.09 10.58 -7.60
C ALA A 41 -13.55 11.02 -7.36
N TYR A 42 -14.53 10.28 -7.88
CA TYR A 42 -15.95 10.57 -7.64
C TYR A 42 -16.33 10.48 -6.16
N ARG A 43 -15.80 9.50 -5.43
CA ARG A 43 -16.04 9.38 -3.98
C ARG A 43 -15.53 10.60 -3.22
N LYS A 44 -14.29 11.02 -3.49
CA LYS A 44 -13.67 12.18 -2.83
C LYS A 44 -14.38 13.48 -3.20
N LEU A 45 -14.78 13.64 -4.47
CA LEU A 45 -15.61 14.78 -4.89
C LEU A 45 -16.96 14.80 -4.18
N ALA A 46 -17.65 13.66 -4.13
CA ALA A 46 -18.91 13.53 -3.40
C ALA A 46 -18.74 13.94 -1.94
N GLN A 47 -17.71 13.41 -1.26
CA GLN A 47 -17.43 13.74 0.14
C GLN A 47 -17.26 15.25 0.35
N ILE A 48 -16.55 15.94 -0.54
CA ILE A 48 -16.39 17.40 -0.45
C ILE A 48 -17.72 18.11 -0.68
N VAL A 49 -18.46 17.74 -1.74
CA VAL A 49 -19.73 18.38 -2.10
C VAL A 49 -20.79 18.20 -1.00
N TYR A 50 -20.94 16.98 -0.46
CA TYR A 50 -21.86 16.69 0.63
C TYR A 50 -21.49 17.38 1.94
N GLY A 51 -20.20 17.62 2.16
CA GLY A 51 -19.70 18.35 3.32
C GLY A 51 -19.83 19.88 3.24
N ILE A 52 -20.33 20.44 2.12
CA ILE A 52 -20.54 21.88 2.01
C ILE A 52 -21.66 22.31 2.95
N GLN A 53 -21.39 23.35 3.74
CA GLN A 53 -22.38 23.96 4.63
C GLN A 53 -23.24 24.97 3.86
N LEU A 54 -24.57 24.78 3.88
CA LEU A 54 -25.53 25.70 3.27
C LEU A 54 -25.79 26.88 4.21
N ASN A 55 -26.25 26.57 5.43
CA ASN A 55 -26.58 27.53 6.50
C ASN A 55 -25.92 27.16 7.82
N GLU A 56 -26.12 27.99 8.85
CA GLU A 56 -25.62 27.73 10.21
C GLU A 56 -26.00 26.35 10.76
N ARG A 57 -27.09 25.74 10.27
CA ARG A 57 -27.65 24.48 10.79
C ARG A 57 -27.66 23.31 9.81
N THR A 58 -27.48 23.55 8.51
CA THR A 58 -27.71 22.54 7.46
C THR A 58 -26.53 22.42 6.50
N TYR A 59 -26.22 21.18 6.14
CA TYR A 59 -25.24 20.81 5.12
C TYR A 59 -25.91 20.30 3.86
N VAL A 60 -25.15 20.20 2.76
CA VAL A 60 -25.65 19.59 1.51
C VAL A 60 -26.10 18.15 1.74
N GLN A 61 -25.41 17.37 2.58
CA GLN A 61 -25.86 16.04 2.98
C GLN A 61 -27.25 16.02 3.62
N ASP A 62 -27.61 17.02 4.42
CA ASP A 62 -28.92 17.10 5.08
C ASP A 62 -29.98 17.49 4.04
N PHE A 63 -29.65 18.46 3.19
CA PHE A 63 -30.50 18.90 2.08
C PHE A 63 -30.86 17.77 1.09
N VAL A 64 -29.92 16.90 0.73
CA VAL A 64 -30.21 15.74 -0.14
C VAL A 64 -30.95 14.61 0.58
N CYS A 65 -31.05 14.65 1.91
CA CYS A 65 -31.86 13.68 2.66
C CYS A 65 -33.34 14.05 2.62
N GLU A 66 -33.68 15.33 2.42
CA GLU A 66 -35.06 15.82 2.35
C GLU A 66 -35.83 15.31 1.11
N SER A 67 -35.14 15.06 -0.02
CA SER A 67 -35.78 14.53 -1.23
C SER A 67 -34.82 13.64 -2.03
N ASP A 68 -35.33 12.49 -2.47
CA ASP A 68 -34.61 11.55 -3.32
C ASP A 68 -34.35 12.13 -4.72
N GLU A 69 -35.21 13.02 -5.21
CA GLU A 69 -35.02 13.76 -6.46
C GLU A 69 -33.83 14.72 -6.37
N ILE A 70 -33.70 15.45 -5.25
CA ILE A 70 -32.55 16.32 -4.98
C ILE A 70 -31.27 15.49 -4.91
N ARG A 71 -31.31 14.34 -4.20
CA ARG A 71 -30.18 13.41 -4.16
C ARG A 71 -29.78 12.93 -5.55
N GLY A 72 -30.76 12.52 -6.35
CA GLY A 72 -30.55 12.06 -7.72
C GLY A 72 -29.91 13.12 -8.61
N GLU A 73 -30.33 14.39 -8.50
CA GLU A 73 -29.78 15.51 -9.26
C GLU A 73 -28.32 15.80 -8.85
N VAL A 74 -28.02 15.82 -7.54
CA VAL A 74 -26.66 16.02 -7.02
C VAL A 74 -25.74 14.85 -7.39
N ASP A 75 -26.20 13.61 -7.27
CA ASP A 75 -25.44 12.42 -7.66
C ASP A 75 -25.15 12.39 -9.17
N THR A 76 -26.14 12.77 -9.98
CA THR A 76 -25.99 12.86 -11.44
C THR A 76 -25.00 13.94 -11.81
N PHE A 77 -25.02 15.08 -11.11
CA PHE A 77 -24.03 16.14 -11.28
C PHE A 77 -22.62 15.64 -10.94
N ILE A 78 -22.42 15.00 -9.78
CA ILE A 78 -21.10 14.49 -9.35
C ILE A 78 -20.55 13.47 -10.35
N LYS A 79 -21.40 12.52 -10.81
CA LYS A 79 -21.02 11.52 -11.82
C LYS A 79 -20.79 12.13 -13.21
N GLY A 80 -21.38 13.28 -13.50
CA GLY A 80 -21.18 14.04 -14.73
C GLY A 80 -19.96 14.97 -14.72
N VAL A 81 -19.21 15.03 -13.61
CA VAL A 81 -17.96 15.77 -13.52
C VAL A 81 -16.91 15.15 -14.44
N ARG A 82 -16.28 15.99 -15.26
CA ARG A 82 -15.20 15.54 -16.14
C ARG A 82 -13.91 15.40 -15.36
N LEU A 83 -13.29 14.24 -15.54
CA LEU A 83 -12.00 13.92 -14.97
C LEU A 83 -10.87 14.37 -15.92
N GLY A 84 -9.72 14.71 -15.36
CA GLY A 84 -8.50 15.03 -16.09
C GLY A 84 -7.82 13.78 -16.67
N GLN A 85 -6.63 13.96 -17.24
CA GLN A 85 -5.89 12.84 -17.84
C GLN A 85 -5.36 11.88 -16.78
N PRO A 86 -5.49 10.55 -17.00
CA PRO A 86 -4.93 9.56 -16.09
C PRO A 86 -3.40 9.55 -16.16
N ILE A 87 -2.76 9.63 -15.00
CA ILE A 87 -1.32 9.49 -14.81
C ILE A 87 -1.07 8.05 -14.39
N PHE A 88 -0.33 7.30 -15.20
CA PHE A 88 0.04 5.91 -14.91
C PHE A 88 1.46 5.86 -14.37
N TYR A 89 1.64 5.00 -13.37
CA TYR A 89 2.95 4.69 -12.79
C TYR A 89 3.41 3.30 -13.21
N ASP A 90 4.73 3.10 -13.19
CA ASP A 90 5.37 1.83 -13.59
C ASP A 90 4.97 0.63 -12.71
N ASP A 91 4.40 0.89 -11.53
CA ASP A 91 3.89 -0.13 -10.60
C ASP A 91 2.43 -0.54 -10.89
N GLY A 92 1.85 -0.05 -12.00
CA GLY A 92 0.48 -0.35 -12.42
C GLY A 92 -0.60 0.45 -11.68
N SER A 93 -0.22 1.43 -10.85
CA SER A 93 -1.17 2.36 -10.24
C SER A 93 -1.55 3.51 -11.17
N CYS A 94 -2.71 4.12 -10.89
CA CYS A 94 -3.24 5.23 -11.68
C CYS A 94 -3.73 6.36 -10.77
N GLU A 95 -3.41 7.59 -11.15
CA GLU A 95 -3.92 8.81 -10.54
C GLU A 95 -4.76 9.59 -11.55
N ILE A 96 -5.91 10.10 -11.11
CA ILE A 96 -6.80 10.88 -11.96
C ILE A 96 -7.14 12.18 -11.22
N PRO A 97 -6.64 13.34 -11.69
CA PRO A 97 -7.06 14.62 -11.17
C PRO A 97 -8.49 14.92 -11.63
N ALA A 98 -9.27 15.53 -10.76
CA ALA A 98 -10.65 15.93 -11.01
C ALA A 98 -10.84 17.35 -10.48
N GLU A 99 -11.46 18.21 -11.30
CA GLU A 99 -11.64 19.62 -10.96
C GLU A 99 -13.09 20.04 -11.19
N VAL A 100 -13.66 20.72 -10.20
CA VAL A 100 -15.02 21.28 -10.27
C VAL A 100 -15.01 22.70 -9.73
N THR A 101 -15.57 23.64 -10.47
CA THR A 101 -15.75 25.00 -9.98
C THR A 101 -16.88 25.09 -8.96
N VAL A 102 -16.67 25.79 -7.85
CA VAL A 102 -17.67 26.01 -6.80
C VAL A 102 -18.94 26.66 -7.37
N ALA A 103 -18.80 27.60 -8.31
CA ALA A 103 -19.94 28.23 -8.99
C ALA A 103 -20.89 27.18 -9.60
N LYS A 104 -20.34 26.20 -10.32
CA LYS A 104 -21.13 25.13 -10.94
C LYS A 104 -21.83 24.24 -9.92
N VAL A 105 -21.18 23.95 -8.78
CA VAL A 105 -21.81 23.21 -7.67
C VAL A 105 -22.98 24.01 -7.12
N VAL A 106 -22.77 25.30 -6.83
CA VAL A 106 -23.80 26.22 -6.32
C VAL A 106 -24.99 26.32 -7.28
N ASP A 107 -24.74 26.44 -8.58
CA ASP A 107 -25.78 26.50 -9.61
C ASP A 107 -26.62 25.22 -9.66
N THR A 108 -25.98 24.04 -9.55
CA THR A 108 -26.71 22.76 -9.49
C THR A 108 -27.55 22.62 -8.23
N LEU A 109 -27.02 23.02 -7.07
CA LEU A 109 -27.76 22.98 -5.81
C LEU A 109 -28.94 23.95 -5.82
N ARG A 110 -28.76 25.14 -6.40
CA ARG A 110 -29.83 26.12 -6.60
C ARG A 110 -30.93 25.57 -7.50
N THR A 111 -30.56 24.99 -8.64
CA THR A 111 -31.51 24.39 -9.58
C THR A 111 -32.32 23.26 -8.94
N ALA A 112 -31.65 22.39 -8.17
CA ALA A 112 -32.31 21.31 -7.44
C ALA A 112 -33.26 21.86 -6.35
N CYS A 113 -32.86 22.91 -5.64
CA CYS A 113 -33.68 23.58 -4.64
C CYS A 113 -34.94 24.19 -5.27
N ASP A 114 -34.79 25.01 -6.32
CA ASP A 114 -35.91 25.70 -6.97
C ASP A 114 -36.92 24.73 -7.59
N ARG A 115 -36.46 23.54 -8.03
CA ARG A 115 -37.31 22.54 -8.68
C ARG A 115 -38.04 21.62 -7.69
N TRP A 116 -37.38 21.19 -6.62
CA TRP A 116 -37.87 20.09 -5.78
C TRP A 116 -38.08 20.45 -4.32
N TYR A 117 -37.38 21.45 -3.80
CA TYR A 117 -37.45 21.80 -2.39
C TYR A 117 -38.71 22.63 -2.09
N LYS A 118 -39.47 22.20 -1.08
CA LYS A 118 -40.72 22.85 -0.63
C LYS A 118 -40.67 23.29 0.84
N GLY A 119 -39.53 23.15 1.50
CA GLY A 119 -39.33 23.57 2.89
C GLY A 119 -39.02 25.06 3.01
N GLU A 120 -39.05 25.60 4.23
CA GLU A 120 -38.75 27.01 4.52
C GLU A 120 -37.32 27.22 5.07
N ASP A 121 -36.60 26.13 5.36
CA ASP A 121 -35.32 26.17 6.08
C ASP A 121 -34.12 26.55 5.19
N ILE A 122 -34.26 26.43 3.86
CA ILE A 122 -33.20 26.70 2.89
C ILE A 122 -33.74 27.69 1.85
N LYS A 123 -33.07 28.84 1.73
CA LYS A 123 -33.41 29.93 0.82
C LYS A 123 -32.41 30.03 -0.32
N THR A 124 -32.84 30.57 -1.46
CA THR A 124 -31.96 30.80 -2.62
C THR A 124 -30.73 31.67 -2.28
N SER A 125 -30.88 32.60 -1.32
CA SER A 125 -29.80 33.47 -0.81
C SER A 125 -28.67 32.72 -0.09
N ASP A 126 -28.97 31.54 0.43
CA ASP A 126 -28.03 30.74 1.21
C ASP A 126 -26.96 30.13 0.32
N PHE A 127 -27.35 29.74 -0.90
CA PHE A 127 -26.43 29.26 -1.93
C PHE A 127 -25.49 30.36 -2.45
N GLU A 128 -25.93 31.62 -2.51
CA GLU A 128 -25.05 32.75 -2.85
C GLU A 128 -24.03 33.05 -1.74
N SER A 129 -24.35 32.71 -0.51
CA SER A 129 -23.43 32.88 0.62
C SER A 129 -22.28 31.86 0.59
N ILE A 130 -22.48 30.71 -0.07
CA ILE A 130 -21.45 29.66 -0.22
C ILE A 130 -20.26 30.16 -1.03
N SER A 131 -20.49 30.82 -2.16
CA SER A 131 -19.43 31.34 -3.02
C SER A 131 -18.59 32.42 -2.32
N ARG A 132 -19.18 33.17 -1.38
CA ARG A 132 -18.46 34.15 -0.56
C ARG A 132 -17.64 33.51 0.57
N ARG A 133 -18.09 32.36 1.11
CA ARG A 133 -17.42 31.66 2.22
C ARG A 133 -16.24 30.81 1.73
N ILE A 134 -16.35 30.21 0.55
CA ILE A 134 -15.31 29.35 0.00
C ILE A 134 -14.31 30.21 -0.78
N GLN A 135 -13.11 30.43 -0.21
CA GLN A 135 -12.05 31.26 -0.81
C GLN A 135 -11.45 30.70 -2.11
N LYS A 136 -11.76 29.45 -2.47
CA LYS A 136 -11.24 28.79 -3.68
C LYS A 136 -12.38 28.59 -4.68
N ASP A 137 -12.21 29.12 -5.88
CA ASP A 137 -13.20 28.95 -6.95
C ASP A 137 -13.23 27.53 -7.52
N VAL A 138 -12.18 26.72 -7.29
CA VAL A 138 -12.01 25.37 -7.84
C VAL A 138 -11.76 24.35 -6.73
N ILE A 139 -12.59 23.34 -6.68
CA ILE A 139 -12.41 22.11 -5.89
C ILE A 139 -11.56 21.16 -6.74
N LYS A 140 -10.36 20.83 -6.24
CA LYS A 140 -9.44 19.89 -6.86
C LYS A 140 -9.33 18.63 -6.03
N VAL A 141 -9.37 17.48 -6.69
CA VAL A 141 -9.29 16.16 -6.06
C VAL A 141 -8.45 15.23 -6.93
N CYS A 142 -7.57 14.43 -6.34
CA CYS A 142 -6.88 13.36 -7.06
C CYS A 142 -7.44 12.00 -6.60
N GLY A 143 -8.05 11.26 -7.51
CA GLY A 143 -8.44 9.87 -7.30
C GLY A 143 -7.25 8.94 -7.47
N MET A 144 -7.13 7.94 -6.61
CA MET A 144 -6.05 6.94 -6.67
C MET A 144 -6.63 5.54 -6.89
N GLY A 145 -6.07 4.82 -7.84
CA GLY A 145 -6.50 3.49 -8.22
C GLY A 145 -5.35 2.51 -8.31
N ALA A 146 -5.60 1.29 -7.84
CA ALA A 146 -4.75 0.13 -8.06
C ALA A 146 -5.60 -1.00 -8.65
N PRO A 147 -5.00 -1.93 -9.42
CA PRO A 147 -5.72 -3.07 -9.96
C PRO A 147 -6.39 -3.87 -8.83
N ARG A 148 -7.70 -4.07 -8.97
CA ARG A 148 -8.52 -4.92 -8.11
C ARG A 148 -8.94 -6.16 -8.88
N ALA A 149 -8.35 -7.31 -8.54
CA ALA A 149 -8.65 -8.61 -9.17
C ALA A 149 -10.07 -9.11 -8.86
N ASP A 150 -10.76 -8.45 -7.92
CA ASP A 150 -12.06 -8.78 -7.37
C ASP A 150 -13.24 -8.05 -8.05
N LEU A 151 -13.00 -7.10 -8.95
CA LEU A 151 -14.07 -6.45 -9.73
C LEU A 151 -14.18 -7.04 -11.14
N PRO A 152 -15.38 -7.50 -11.57
CA PRO A 152 -15.62 -7.91 -12.94
C PRO A 152 -15.33 -6.79 -13.95
N PRO A 153 -14.78 -7.09 -15.14
CA PRO A 153 -14.42 -6.10 -16.16
C PRO A 153 -15.61 -5.44 -16.87
N ASP A 154 -16.85 -5.75 -16.52
CA ASP A 154 -18.05 -5.25 -17.20
C ASP A 154 -18.86 -4.32 -16.30
N LEU A 155 -18.48 -3.05 -16.26
CA LEU A 155 -19.33 -1.96 -15.80
C LEU A 155 -19.68 -1.09 -17.02
N PRO A 156 -20.96 -0.72 -17.23
CA PRO A 156 -21.39 0.02 -18.42
C PRO A 156 -20.71 1.40 -18.51
N GLN A 157 -20.09 1.68 -19.66
CA GLN A 157 -19.46 2.95 -19.99
C GLN A 157 -20.52 3.99 -20.32
N CYS A 158 -20.94 4.77 -19.32
CA CYS A 158 -21.65 6.02 -19.59
C CYS A 158 -20.63 7.16 -19.76
N ALA A 159 -20.52 7.60 -21.01
CA ALA A 159 -19.97 8.87 -21.50
C ALA A 159 -18.45 9.07 -21.48
N MET A 160 -17.78 8.50 -22.48
CA MET A 160 -16.59 9.11 -23.07
C MET A 160 -17.03 10.21 -24.06
N GLU A 161 -16.41 11.38 -23.92
CA GLU A 161 -16.24 12.45 -24.92
C GLU A 161 -17.32 13.55 -25.06
N MET A 162 -16.87 14.83 -24.96
CA MET A 162 -17.25 15.98 -25.82
C MET A 162 -16.86 17.34 -25.19
N LEU A 163 -15.59 17.75 -25.23
CA LEU A 163 -15.09 19.16 -25.28
C LEU A 163 -13.55 19.10 -25.21
N PRO A 164 -12.84 19.99 -25.92
CA PRO A 164 -11.38 19.94 -26.05
C PRO A 164 -10.68 20.20 -24.69
N PRO A 165 -9.44 19.72 -24.53
CA PRO A 165 -8.68 19.94 -23.31
C PRO A 165 -8.51 21.45 -23.07
N GLY A 166 -8.94 21.90 -21.90
CA GLY A 166 -8.60 23.23 -21.41
C GLY A 166 -7.08 23.36 -21.26
N PRO A 167 -6.53 24.58 -21.43
CA PRO A 167 -5.09 24.81 -21.46
C PRO A 167 -4.40 24.28 -20.19
N PRO A 168 -3.13 23.84 -20.31
CA PRO A 168 -2.42 23.14 -19.26
C PRO A 168 -2.23 24.10 -18.08
N MET A 169 -2.87 23.79 -16.96
CA MET A 169 -2.46 24.40 -15.70
C MET A 169 -1.04 23.90 -15.38
N ALA A 170 -0.17 24.85 -15.07
CA ALA A 170 1.26 24.65 -14.90
C ALA A 170 1.57 23.73 -13.71
N GLU A 171 1.87 22.45 -13.96
CA GLU A 171 2.26 21.48 -12.92
C GLU A 171 3.13 20.32 -13.46
N ASN A 172 3.92 20.56 -14.52
CA ASN A 172 4.82 19.56 -15.14
C ASN A 172 6.10 19.32 -14.33
N ALA A 173 6.01 18.95 -13.05
CA ALA A 173 7.08 18.21 -12.40
C ALA A 173 6.73 16.71 -12.49
N PRO A 174 7.62 15.84 -13.01
CA PRO A 174 7.37 14.41 -12.93
C PRO A 174 7.12 14.03 -11.47
N PRO A 175 6.09 13.24 -11.16
CA PRO A 175 5.83 12.81 -9.79
C PRO A 175 7.09 12.13 -9.24
N PRO A 176 7.39 12.29 -7.94
CA PRO A 176 8.59 11.73 -7.36
C PRO A 176 8.64 10.22 -7.63
N PRO A 177 9.78 9.68 -8.07
CA PRO A 177 9.89 8.27 -8.40
C PRO A 177 9.61 7.44 -7.15
N ILE A 178 8.76 6.42 -7.31
CA ILE A 178 8.42 5.48 -6.25
C ILE A 178 9.69 4.67 -5.92
N PRO A 179 10.09 4.53 -4.64
CA PRO A 179 11.25 3.73 -4.29
C PRO A 179 11.05 2.25 -4.63
N ASP A 180 12.14 1.55 -4.92
CA ASP A 180 12.08 0.18 -5.44
C ASP A 180 11.46 -0.82 -4.45
N ILE A 181 11.67 -0.63 -3.13
CA ILE A 181 11.04 -1.43 -2.08
C ILE A 181 9.50 -1.38 -2.16
N TRP A 182 8.94 -0.23 -2.54
CA TRP A 182 7.49 -0.04 -2.71
C TRP A 182 6.96 -0.63 -4.01
N LYS A 183 7.79 -0.70 -5.05
CA LYS A 183 7.46 -1.42 -6.29
C LYS A 183 7.37 -2.92 -6.04
N GLN A 184 8.31 -3.48 -5.27
CA GLN A 184 8.36 -4.91 -4.97
C GLN A 184 7.16 -5.41 -4.16
N ILE A 185 6.75 -4.65 -3.13
CA ILE A 185 5.59 -5.03 -2.29
C ILE A 185 4.23 -4.79 -2.99
N GLY A 186 4.21 -3.96 -4.03
CA GLY A 186 3.08 -3.71 -4.91
C GLY A 186 2.12 -2.60 -4.46
N PRO A 187 1.23 -2.16 -5.36
CA PRO A 187 0.42 -0.95 -5.19
C PRO A 187 -0.63 -1.06 -4.09
N GLN A 188 -1.13 -2.27 -3.81
CA GLN A 188 -2.11 -2.50 -2.74
C GLN A 188 -1.50 -2.27 -1.36
N ALA A 189 -0.26 -2.72 -1.15
CA ALA A 189 0.48 -2.51 0.08
C ALA A 189 0.76 -1.03 0.29
N ARG A 190 1.18 -0.32 -0.76
CA ARG A 190 1.38 1.14 -0.76
C ARG A 190 0.12 1.91 -0.35
N LEU A 191 -1.03 1.61 -0.98
CA LEU A 191 -2.31 2.23 -0.60
C LEU A 191 -2.73 1.88 0.83
N SER A 192 -2.42 0.67 1.31
CA SER A 192 -2.71 0.29 2.69
C SER A 192 -1.86 1.08 3.69
N ALA A 193 -0.59 1.31 3.39
CA ALA A 193 0.32 2.11 4.20
C ALA A 193 -0.12 3.58 4.24
N MET A 194 -0.49 4.15 3.08
CA MET A 194 -1.02 5.51 2.97
C MET A 194 -2.30 5.71 3.79
N ARG A 195 -3.23 4.74 3.74
CA ARG A 195 -4.44 4.78 4.60
C ARG A 195 -4.11 4.69 6.08
N ALA A 196 -3.15 3.86 6.46
CA ALA A 196 -2.68 3.78 7.84
C ALA A 196 -2.04 5.10 8.29
N ALA A 197 -1.22 5.72 7.44
CA ALA A 197 -0.57 7.00 7.69
C ALA A 197 -1.60 8.13 7.82
N GLN A 198 -2.60 8.15 6.93
CA GLN A 198 -3.74 9.07 7.01
C GLN A 198 -4.48 8.93 8.35
N MET A 199 -4.79 7.71 8.78
CA MET A 199 -5.48 7.48 10.06
C MET A 199 -4.64 7.94 11.26
N ASP A 200 -3.32 7.71 11.23
CA ASP A 200 -2.41 8.18 12.26
C ASP A 200 -2.28 9.72 12.26
N ALA A 201 -2.23 10.34 11.08
CA ALA A 201 -2.19 11.79 10.93
C ALA A 201 -3.46 12.44 11.48
N MET A 202 -4.63 11.90 11.13
CA MET A 202 -5.92 12.35 11.64
C MET A 202 -6.01 12.18 13.16
N ARG A 203 -5.49 11.09 13.72
CA ARG A 203 -5.41 10.90 15.18
C ARG A 203 -4.55 11.98 15.84
N LYS A 204 -3.36 12.25 15.31
CA LYS A 204 -2.45 13.29 15.83
C LYS A 204 -3.05 14.69 15.74
N LEU A 205 -3.72 15.02 14.63
CA LEU A 205 -4.49 16.26 14.48
C LEU A 205 -5.60 16.36 15.54
N ALA A 206 -6.36 15.28 15.74
CA ALA A 206 -7.42 15.23 16.75
C ALA A 206 -6.87 15.50 18.14
N GLU A 207 -5.76 14.86 18.53
CA GLU A 207 -5.12 15.07 19.83
C GLU A 207 -4.62 16.50 19.98
N ARG A 208 -4.04 17.08 18.92
CA ARG A 208 -3.57 18.46 18.93
C ARG A 208 -4.72 19.45 19.14
N ILE A 209 -5.86 19.24 18.46
CA ILE A 209 -7.04 20.10 18.61
C ILE A 209 -7.69 19.90 19.99
N LYS A 210 -7.82 18.66 20.45
CA LYS A 210 -8.35 18.34 21.79
C LYS A 210 -7.50 18.92 22.93
N GLY A 211 -6.18 19.05 22.72
CA GLY A 211 -5.26 19.65 23.67
C GLY A 211 -5.33 21.19 23.77
N LEU A 212 -6.13 21.86 22.95
CA LEU A 212 -6.30 23.31 23.03
C LEU A 212 -7.02 23.67 24.32
N ARG A 213 -6.41 24.59 25.08
CA ARG A 213 -7.03 25.19 26.26
C ARG A 213 -8.04 26.23 25.82
N LEU A 214 -9.27 26.12 26.31
CA LEU A 214 -10.33 27.09 26.11
C LEU A 214 -10.38 28.10 27.25
N THR A 215 -10.01 27.70 28.47
CA THR A 215 -9.82 28.59 29.63
C THR A 215 -8.64 28.15 30.49
N SER A 216 -8.49 28.77 31.66
CA SER A 216 -7.56 28.35 32.71
C SER A 216 -7.80 26.90 33.17
N GLN A 217 -9.05 26.43 33.11
CA GLN A 217 -9.47 25.16 33.70
C GLN A 217 -10.03 24.14 32.69
N THR A 218 -10.42 24.56 31.49
CA THR A 218 -11.04 23.67 30.48
C THR A 218 -10.22 23.57 29.19
N CYS A 219 -10.17 22.35 28.63
CA CYS A 219 -9.63 22.06 27.31
C CYS A 219 -10.74 21.65 26.33
N VAL A 220 -10.47 21.71 25.03
CA VAL A 220 -11.37 21.19 23.99
C VAL A 220 -11.70 19.71 24.24
N ARG A 221 -10.75 18.92 24.77
CA ARG A 221 -10.98 17.53 25.16
C ARG A 221 -12.12 17.37 26.17
N ASP A 222 -12.20 18.24 27.17
CA ASP A 222 -13.17 18.13 28.26
C ASP A 222 -14.58 18.40 27.72
N PHE A 223 -14.69 19.37 26.82
CA PHE A 223 -15.92 19.68 26.09
C PHE A 223 -16.34 18.54 25.14
N VAL A 224 -15.40 17.95 24.38
CA VAL A 224 -15.71 16.85 23.45
C VAL A 224 -16.14 15.57 24.19
N ALA A 225 -15.61 15.34 25.39
CA ALA A 225 -15.93 14.17 26.22
C ALA A 225 -17.32 14.25 26.88
N GLU A 226 -17.92 15.44 26.94
CA GLU A 226 -19.22 15.65 27.57
C GLU A 226 -20.38 14.97 26.81
N SER A 227 -20.22 14.77 25.49
CA SER A 227 -21.22 14.08 24.66
C SER A 227 -20.61 13.27 23.52
N ASP A 228 -21.10 12.03 23.37
CA ASP A 228 -20.77 11.18 22.23
C ASP A 228 -21.12 11.82 20.87
N ARG A 229 -22.13 12.71 20.84
CA ARG A 229 -22.50 13.48 19.64
C ARG A 229 -21.42 14.47 19.24
N ILE A 230 -20.84 15.20 20.20
CA ILE A 230 -19.73 16.13 19.94
C ILE A 230 -18.51 15.37 19.44
N THR A 231 -18.27 14.17 19.98
CA THR A 231 -17.20 13.29 19.50
C THR A 231 -17.41 12.86 18.04
N ALA A 232 -18.64 12.50 17.67
CA ALA A 232 -18.97 12.13 16.29
C ALA A 232 -18.80 13.30 15.31
N ASP A 233 -19.31 14.49 15.65
CA ASP A 233 -19.19 15.68 14.80
C ASP A 233 -17.74 16.12 14.64
N MET A 234 -16.94 16.06 15.71
CA MET A 234 -15.50 16.38 15.65
C MET A 234 -14.74 15.38 14.76
N GLN A 235 -15.09 14.09 14.80
CA GLN A 235 -14.52 13.09 13.90
C GLN A 235 -14.93 13.32 12.44
N ALA A 236 -16.19 13.72 12.19
CA ALA A 236 -16.66 14.04 10.85
C ALA A 236 -15.88 15.24 10.26
N PHE A 237 -15.65 16.28 11.06
CA PHE A 237 -14.82 17.42 10.68
C PHE A 237 -13.40 17.01 10.28
N LEU A 238 -12.74 16.16 11.09
CA LEU A 238 -11.37 15.71 10.83
C LEU A 238 -11.23 14.87 9.55
N LYS A 239 -12.29 14.16 9.13
CA LYS A 239 -12.30 13.43 7.85
C LYS A 239 -12.23 14.33 6.63
N GLY A 240 -12.54 15.63 6.78
CA GLY A 240 -12.39 16.66 5.75
C GLY A 240 -11.02 17.35 5.75
N ALA A 241 -10.08 16.93 6.61
CA ALA A 241 -8.74 17.49 6.65
C ALA A 241 -8.03 17.35 5.28
N ARG A 242 -7.30 18.39 4.88
CA ARG A 242 -6.64 18.44 3.58
C ARG A 242 -5.27 17.76 3.67
N GLU A 243 -4.97 16.92 2.70
CA GLU A 243 -3.62 16.35 2.51
C GLU A 243 -2.68 17.39 1.87
N ILE A 244 -1.49 17.54 2.44
CA ILE A 244 -0.41 18.36 1.87
C ILE A 244 0.50 17.49 1.00
N CYS A 245 0.98 16.39 1.58
CA CYS A 245 1.92 15.50 0.91
C CYS A 245 1.90 14.10 1.53
N CYS A 246 2.38 13.15 0.73
CA CYS A 246 2.62 11.77 1.08
C CYS A 246 4.06 11.42 0.67
N TYR A 247 4.86 10.95 1.62
CA TYR A 247 6.25 10.56 1.42
C TYR A 247 6.41 9.07 1.67
N PHE A 248 7.18 8.40 0.82
CA PHE A 248 7.52 6.98 0.94
C PHE A 248 9.01 6.88 1.22
N HIS A 249 9.35 6.28 2.36
CA HIS A 249 10.74 5.99 2.71
C HIS A 249 11.32 4.97 1.71
N SER A 250 12.58 5.16 1.31
CA SER A 250 13.22 4.33 0.29
C SER A 250 13.83 3.05 0.85
N ASP A 251 14.23 3.10 2.12
CA ASP A 251 14.87 2.06 2.91
C ASP A 251 13.86 1.26 3.75
N GLU A 252 12.78 1.91 4.17
CA GLU A 252 11.78 1.30 5.04
C GLU A 252 10.37 1.32 4.42
N LEU A 253 9.56 0.31 4.76
CA LEU A 253 8.14 0.24 4.40
C LEU A 253 7.27 1.15 5.29
N ILE A 254 7.71 2.40 5.46
CA ILE A 254 7.01 3.45 6.19
C ILE A 254 6.57 4.53 5.21
N CYS A 255 5.29 4.88 5.30
CA CYS A 255 4.69 5.99 4.58
C CYS A 255 4.36 7.12 5.56
N GLU A 256 4.70 8.35 5.20
CA GLU A 256 4.39 9.55 5.96
C GLU A 256 3.37 10.39 5.21
N CYS A 257 2.23 10.68 5.83
CA CYS A 257 1.24 11.59 5.26
C CYS A 257 1.08 12.81 6.16
N THR A 258 1.20 14.00 5.59
CA THR A 258 0.99 15.26 6.31
C THR A 258 -0.36 15.85 5.96
N TYR A 259 -1.17 16.09 6.99
CA TYR A 259 -2.50 16.69 6.89
C TYR A 259 -2.55 18.04 7.58
N VAL A 260 -3.35 18.95 7.03
CA VAL A 260 -3.55 20.31 7.55
C VAL A 260 -5.01 20.64 7.74
N VAL A 261 -5.29 21.33 8.84
CA VAL A 261 -6.59 21.92 9.16
C VAL A 261 -6.38 23.41 9.47
N PRO A 262 -7.00 24.33 8.70
CA PRO A 262 -6.91 25.76 8.97
C PRO A 262 -7.44 26.13 10.36
N THR A 263 -6.74 27.03 11.06
CA THR A 263 -7.12 27.42 12.42
C THR A 263 -8.52 28.07 12.47
N GLU A 264 -8.87 28.86 11.47
CA GLU A 264 -10.21 29.48 11.37
C GLU A 264 -11.33 28.44 11.26
N GLN A 265 -11.09 27.33 10.56
CA GLN A 265 -12.05 26.22 10.49
C GLN A 265 -12.22 25.57 11.86
N VAL A 266 -11.13 25.31 12.58
CA VAL A 266 -11.16 24.74 13.94
C VAL A 266 -11.94 25.65 14.90
N ILE A 267 -11.69 26.95 14.89
CA ILE A 267 -12.42 27.92 15.73
C ILE A 267 -13.91 27.90 15.41
N THR A 268 -14.27 27.93 14.14
CA THR A 268 -15.66 27.95 13.70
C THR A 268 -16.38 26.68 14.14
N THR A 269 -15.76 25.51 13.94
CA THR A 269 -16.34 24.22 14.36
C THR A 269 -16.48 24.14 15.87
N ILE A 270 -15.48 24.55 16.67
CA ILE A 270 -15.58 24.54 18.14
C ILE A 270 -16.69 25.47 18.62
N LYS A 271 -16.81 26.68 18.05
CA LYS A 271 -17.90 27.61 18.38
C LYS A 271 -19.27 27.03 18.06
N GLN A 272 -19.42 26.40 16.89
CA GLN A 272 -20.67 25.74 16.49
C GLN A 272 -21.03 24.63 17.46
N LEU A 273 -20.06 23.77 17.81
CA LEU A 273 -20.28 22.68 18.76
C LEU A 273 -20.65 23.21 20.15
N HIS A 274 -19.90 24.21 20.66
CA HIS A 274 -20.19 24.87 21.94
C HIS A 274 -21.59 25.46 21.95
N SER A 275 -21.96 26.25 20.93
CA SER A 275 -23.28 26.88 20.85
C SER A 275 -24.42 25.86 20.74
N ARG A 276 -24.17 24.69 20.14
CA ARG A 276 -25.20 23.68 19.85
C ARG A 276 -25.43 22.72 21.02
N TYR A 277 -24.40 22.43 21.82
CA TYR A 277 -24.44 21.38 22.83
C TYR A 277 -24.14 21.85 24.25
N TYR A 278 -23.52 23.03 24.43
CA TYR A 278 -23.19 23.52 25.77
C TYR A 278 -24.38 24.29 26.37
N ASN A 279 -24.91 23.77 27.48
CA ASN A 279 -25.97 24.40 28.28
C ASN A 279 -25.44 24.89 29.65
N GLY A 280 -24.12 25.01 29.82
CA GLY A 280 -23.47 25.43 31.06
C GLY A 280 -23.60 26.93 31.36
N ASP A 281 -23.04 27.35 32.50
CA ASP A 281 -23.12 28.71 33.01
C ASP A 281 -22.50 29.72 31.99
N PRO A 282 -23.20 30.82 31.61
CA PRO A 282 -22.72 31.79 30.61
C PRO A 282 -21.39 32.49 30.94
N ASP A 283 -20.87 32.32 32.15
CA ASP A 283 -19.62 32.90 32.64
C ASP A 283 -18.41 31.96 32.56
N ASP A 284 -18.56 30.67 32.23
CA ASP A 284 -17.42 29.74 32.17
C ASP A 284 -16.69 29.78 30.82
N THR A 285 -17.41 29.86 29.70
CA THR A 285 -16.81 30.02 28.35
C THR A 285 -17.74 30.75 27.37
N ARG A 286 -17.40 31.99 26.98
CA ARG A 286 -18.11 32.67 25.88
C ARG A 286 -17.45 32.35 24.54
N GLY A 287 -18.24 32.25 23.47
CA GLY A 287 -17.72 32.01 22.12
C GLY A 287 -16.68 33.05 21.66
N SER A 288 -16.74 34.29 22.18
CA SER A 288 -15.73 35.34 21.94
C SER A 288 -14.37 35.04 22.58
N ASP A 289 -14.34 34.32 23.70
CA ASP A 289 -13.11 34.00 24.43
C ASP A 289 -12.38 32.84 23.75
N ILE A 290 -13.13 31.87 23.21
CA ILE A 290 -12.61 30.78 22.38
C ILE A 290 -11.82 31.34 21.19
N GLU A 291 -12.35 32.34 20.50
CA GLU A 291 -11.67 32.96 19.35
C GLU A 291 -10.39 33.67 19.75
N LYS A 292 -10.43 34.50 20.79
CA LYS A 292 -9.25 35.25 21.27
C LYS A 292 -8.14 34.32 21.71
N ILE A 293 -8.49 33.25 22.44
CA ILE A 293 -7.53 32.31 22.99
C ILE A 293 -6.89 31.48 21.87
N VAL A 294 -7.70 30.92 20.95
CA VAL A 294 -7.15 30.11 19.85
C VAL A 294 -6.27 30.96 18.93
N LYS A 295 -6.67 32.19 18.58
CA LYS A 295 -5.83 33.10 17.76
C LYS A 295 -4.54 33.52 18.47
N THR A 296 -4.54 33.60 19.80
CA THR A 296 -3.33 33.93 20.58
C THR A 296 -2.38 32.74 20.68
N VAL A 297 -2.93 31.53 20.91
CA VAL A 297 -2.17 30.30 21.12
C VAL A 297 -1.64 29.74 19.79
N VAL A 298 -2.39 29.88 18.70
CA VAL A 298 -2.13 29.21 17.43
C VAL A 298 -1.92 30.23 16.33
N LYS A 299 -0.64 30.47 16.01
CA LYS A 299 -0.21 31.42 14.97
C LYS A 299 -0.12 30.81 13.55
N LYS A 300 -0.27 29.49 13.43
CA LYS A 300 -0.15 28.71 12.18
C LYS A 300 -1.25 27.66 12.09
N ASP A 301 -1.55 27.16 10.90
CA ASP A 301 -2.51 26.07 10.71
C ASP A 301 -2.12 24.82 11.48
N PHE A 302 -3.11 23.99 11.81
CA PHE A 302 -2.88 22.72 12.50
C PHE A 302 -2.38 21.70 11.48
N GLU A 303 -1.10 21.39 11.57
CA GLU A 303 -0.46 20.36 10.78
C GLU A 303 -0.09 19.16 11.66
N ALA A 304 -0.30 17.95 11.13
CA ALA A 304 0.27 16.75 11.72
C ALA A 304 0.67 15.74 10.65
N THR A 305 1.81 15.09 10.89
CA THR A 305 2.35 14.02 10.06
C THR A 305 2.10 12.67 10.73
N GLY A 306 1.36 11.81 10.05
CA GLY A 306 1.11 10.43 10.45
C GLY A 306 2.06 9.46 9.78
N MET A 307 2.35 8.35 10.45
CA MET A 307 3.14 7.25 9.90
C MET A 307 2.25 6.03 9.69
N GLY A 308 2.47 5.33 8.59
CA GLY A 308 1.70 4.14 8.23
C GLY A 308 2.57 3.06 7.61
N VAL A 309 2.31 1.83 8.01
CA VAL A 309 2.95 0.64 7.45
C VAL A 309 1.92 -0.18 6.67
N PRO A 310 2.34 -0.95 5.65
CA PRO A 310 1.46 -1.86 4.94
C PRO A 310 0.77 -2.86 5.86
N ASN A 311 -0.37 -3.40 5.41
CA ASN A 311 -1.05 -4.48 6.12
C ASN A 311 -0.07 -5.65 6.36
N PRO A 312 -0.06 -6.27 7.57
CA PRO A 312 0.83 -7.38 7.90
C PRO A 312 0.85 -8.53 6.88
N ARG A 313 -0.26 -8.79 6.19
CA ARG A 313 -0.32 -9.81 5.12
C ARG A 313 0.63 -9.51 3.96
N PHE A 314 0.78 -8.24 3.58
CA PHE A 314 1.70 -7.84 2.52
C PHE A 314 3.15 -7.87 3.03
N MET A 315 3.37 -7.51 4.29
CA MET A 315 4.70 -7.61 4.90
C MET A 315 5.17 -9.06 5.01
N GLN A 316 4.29 -9.99 5.38
CA GLN A 316 4.62 -11.43 5.42
C GLN A 316 4.99 -11.95 4.03
N LYS A 317 4.21 -11.63 2.99
CA LYS A 317 4.56 -12.02 1.62
C LYS A 317 5.89 -11.43 1.17
N PHE A 318 6.14 -10.16 1.50
CA PHE A 318 7.42 -9.51 1.20
C PHE A 318 8.57 -10.18 1.95
N GLN A 319 8.38 -10.52 3.23
CA GLN A 319 9.34 -11.26 4.03
C GLN A 319 9.55 -12.69 3.52
N GLU A 320 8.53 -13.37 3.02
CA GLU A 320 8.63 -14.71 2.42
C GLU A 320 9.35 -14.67 1.07
N SER A 321 9.17 -13.60 0.29
CA SER A 321 9.94 -13.37 -0.95
C SER A 321 11.36 -12.90 -0.69
N ALA A 322 11.58 -12.14 0.39
CA ALA A 322 12.89 -11.63 0.79
C ALA A 322 13.66 -12.63 1.67
N ALA A 323 12.99 -13.61 2.25
CA ALA A 323 13.61 -14.70 2.99
C ALA A 323 14.40 -15.53 2.00
N VAL A 324 15.71 -15.36 2.07
CA VAL A 324 16.71 -16.16 1.38
C VAL A 324 16.32 -17.64 1.47
N ARG A 325 15.84 -18.21 0.36
CA ARG A 325 15.51 -19.64 0.29
C ARG A 325 16.81 -20.41 0.28
N MET A 326 17.18 -20.95 1.43
CA MET A 326 18.30 -21.89 1.52
C MET A 326 17.96 -23.14 0.70
N PRO A 327 18.79 -23.54 -0.28
CA PRO A 327 18.53 -24.74 -1.06
C PRO A 327 18.58 -25.99 -0.18
N ASP A 328 17.78 -27.02 -0.50
CA ASP A 328 17.69 -28.27 0.29
C ASP A 328 19.04 -28.99 0.46
N TRP A 329 19.97 -28.81 -0.49
CA TRP A 329 21.30 -29.38 -0.44
C TRP A 329 22.24 -28.67 0.56
N SER A 330 21.94 -27.42 0.94
CA SER A 330 22.77 -26.65 1.88
C SER A 330 22.87 -27.33 3.25
N MET A 331 21.80 -28.02 3.67
CA MET A 331 21.77 -28.75 4.95
C MET A 331 22.41 -30.14 4.89
N ARG A 332 22.84 -30.61 3.71
CA ARG A 332 23.39 -31.97 3.51
C ARG A 332 24.91 -31.93 3.42
N THR A 333 25.55 -33.05 3.73
CA THR A 333 26.97 -33.26 3.40
C THR A 333 27.07 -33.71 1.94
N LEU A 334 27.92 -33.05 1.17
CA LEU A 334 28.24 -33.40 -0.21
C LEU A 334 29.48 -34.30 -0.19
N GLU A 335 29.39 -35.45 -0.86
CA GLU A 335 30.46 -36.45 -0.87
C GLU A 335 30.72 -36.94 -2.29
N ALA A 336 31.99 -37.19 -2.60
CA ALA A 336 32.39 -37.76 -3.88
C ALA A 336 33.54 -38.77 -3.71
N ASP A 337 33.45 -39.87 -4.48
CA ASP A 337 34.46 -40.90 -4.55
C ASP A 337 35.34 -40.71 -5.80
N GLY A 338 36.65 -40.64 -5.59
CA GLY A 338 37.66 -40.61 -6.65
C GLY A 338 38.50 -41.87 -6.70
N ARG A 339 39.08 -42.15 -7.87
CA ARG A 339 39.92 -43.33 -8.11
C ARG A 339 41.28 -42.92 -8.67
N GLY A 340 42.33 -43.61 -8.24
CA GLY A 340 43.70 -43.36 -8.69
C GLY A 340 44.50 -44.64 -8.78
N THR A 341 45.38 -44.71 -9.76
CA THR A 341 46.27 -45.85 -10.00
C THR A 341 47.72 -45.36 -10.12
N ASP A 342 48.68 -46.22 -9.81
CA ASP A 342 50.11 -45.95 -10.02
C ASP A 342 50.79 -47.23 -10.51
N PRO A 343 51.70 -47.18 -11.49
CA PRO A 343 52.41 -48.37 -11.98
C PRO A 343 53.23 -49.11 -10.92
N GLN A 344 53.53 -48.49 -9.77
CA GLN A 344 54.28 -49.04 -8.65
C GLN A 344 53.42 -49.16 -7.38
N ILE A 345 52.11 -49.39 -7.50
CA ILE A 345 51.18 -49.44 -6.37
C ILE A 345 51.49 -50.53 -5.32
N ASP A 346 52.28 -51.54 -5.68
CA ASP A 346 52.80 -52.53 -4.73
C ASP A 346 53.80 -51.94 -3.73
N THR A 347 54.38 -50.79 -4.06
CA THR A 347 55.30 -50.07 -3.17
C THR A 347 54.53 -49.07 -2.29
N PRO A 348 54.99 -48.82 -1.04
CA PRO A 348 54.41 -47.77 -0.20
C PRO A 348 54.38 -46.39 -0.88
N GLN A 349 55.39 -46.07 -1.69
CA GLN A 349 55.45 -44.82 -2.43
C GLN A 349 54.43 -44.75 -3.57
N GLY A 350 54.21 -45.85 -4.30
CA GLY A 350 53.17 -45.92 -5.33
C GLY A 350 51.77 -45.89 -4.75
N ARG A 351 51.53 -46.50 -3.58
CA ARG A 351 50.24 -46.36 -2.87
C ARG A 351 49.93 -44.91 -2.49
N LEU A 352 50.93 -44.16 -2.02
CA LEU A 352 50.76 -42.74 -1.71
C LEU A 352 50.48 -41.91 -2.97
N ARG A 353 51.16 -42.20 -4.09
CA ARG A 353 50.90 -41.53 -5.37
C ARG A 353 49.51 -41.85 -5.92
N ALA A 354 49.10 -43.12 -5.86
CA ALA A 354 47.76 -43.57 -6.25
C ALA A 354 46.67 -42.94 -5.38
N ALA A 355 46.87 -42.86 -4.05
CA ALA A 355 45.93 -42.20 -3.14
C ALA A 355 45.81 -40.69 -3.42
N ARG A 356 46.92 -39.99 -3.69
CA ARG A 356 46.88 -38.57 -4.10
C ARG A 356 46.17 -38.37 -5.44
N ALA A 357 46.38 -39.26 -6.39
CA ALA A 357 45.65 -39.24 -7.66
C ALA A 357 44.15 -39.46 -7.45
N ALA A 358 43.78 -40.39 -6.57
CA ALA A 358 42.40 -40.65 -6.19
C ALA A 358 41.75 -39.46 -5.47
N GLU A 359 42.47 -38.79 -4.59
CA GLU A 359 42.03 -37.56 -3.90
C GLU A 359 41.76 -36.43 -4.91
N MET A 360 42.65 -36.24 -5.90
CA MET A 360 42.45 -35.23 -6.95
C MET A 360 41.24 -35.55 -7.84
N ASP A 361 41.03 -36.83 -8.20
CA ASP A 361 39.82 -37.26 -8.93
C ASP A 361 38.55 -37.06 -8.08
N ALA A 362 38.62 -37.32 -6.77
CA ALA A 362 37.52 -37.15 -5.84
C ALA A 362 37.10 -35.67 -5.73
N ARG A 363 38.08 -34.78 -5.56
CA ARG A 363 37.84 -33.32 -5.56
C ARG A 363 37.28 -32.82 -6.88
N ARG A 364 37.77 -33.32 -8.02
CA ARG A 364 37.23 -32.97 -9.34
C ARG A 364 35.75 -33.35 -9.45
N ARG A 365 35.38 -34.56 -9.05
CA ARG A 365 33.98 -35.01 -9.08
C ARG A 365 33.10 -34.23 -8.11
N LEU A 366 33.63 -33.89 -6.93
CA LEU A 366 32.94 -33.01 -5.98
C LEU A 366 32.70 -31.63 -6.59
N ALA A 367 33.68 -31.07 -7.30
CA ALA A 367 33.53 -29.80 -8.01
C ALA A 367 32.44 -29.87 -9.10
N GLU A 368 32.41 -30.95 -9.88
CA GLU A 368 31.38 -31.18 -10.90
C GLU A 368 29.99 -31.33 -10.27
N GLN A 369 29.88 -32.02 -9.14
CA GLN A 369 28.64 -32.12 -8.37
C GLN A 369 28.19 -30.75 -7.84
N ILE A 370 29.11 -29.95 -7.29
CA ILE A 370 28.82 -28.60 -6.77
C ILE A 370 28.38 -27.68 -7.90
N ALA A 371 29.05 -27.72 -9.06
CA ALA A 371 28.71 -26.94 -10.23
C ALA A 371 27.27 -27.21 -10.71
N GLY A 372 26.79 -28.45 -10.57
CA GLY A 372 25.43 -28.86 -10.93
C GLY A 372 24.36 -28.58 -9.86
N LEU A 373 24.71 -28.04 -8.69
CA LEU A 373 23.73 -27.71 -7.66
C LEU A 373 22.85 -26.54 -8.11
N GLN A 374 21.54 -26.66 -7.89
CA GLN A 374 20.57 -25.62 -8.24
C GLN A 374 20.46 -24.57 -7.11
N LEU A 375 20.49 -23.30 -7.47
CA LEU A 375 20.30 -22.17 -6.58
C LEU A 375 18.83 -21.72 -6.57
N GLU A 376 18.27 -21.48 -7.75
CA GLU A 376 16.85 -21.19 -7.97
C GLU A 376 16.32 -22.00 -9.16
N SER A 377 15.03 -21.89 -9.49
CA SER A 377 14.30 -22.79 -10.42
C SER A 377 14.92 -22.98 -11.82
N ALA A 378 15.90 -22.17 -12.21
CA ALA A 378 16.63 -22.31 -13.47
C ALA A 378 18.14 -21.99 -13.41
N THR A 379 18.71 -21.68 -12.24
CA THR A 379 20.12 -21.26 -12.10
C THR A 379 20.94 -22.28 -11.33
N THR A 380 22.08 -22.68 -11.88
CA THR A 380 23.05 -23.54 -11.19
C THR A 380 24.18 -22.74 -10.57
N VAL A 381 24.93 -23.35 -9.64
CA VAL A 381 26.17 -22.77 -9.09
C VAL A 381 27.16 -22.45 -10.20
N SER A 382 27.25 -23.29 -11.24
CA SER A 382 28.09 -23.01 -12.41
C SER A 382 27.65 -21.75 -13.15
N ASP A 383 26.36 -21.60 -13.43
CA ASP A 383 25.84 -20.43 -14.15
C ASP A 383 26.11 -19.13 -13.38
N PHE A 384 25.99 -19.19 -12.05
CA PHE A 384 26.26 -18.06 -11.17
C PHE A 384 27.76 -17.75 -11.07
N ALA A 385 28.61 -18.77 -10.93
CA ALA A 385 30.07 -18.61 -10.90
C ALA A 385 30.65 -18.09 -12.22
N MET A 386 29.99 -18.36 -13.36
CA MET A 386 30.36 -17.77 -14.65
C MET A 386 30.06 -16.27 -14.74
N GLN A 387 29.06 -15.78 -14.00
CA GLN A 387 28.69 -14.37 -13.96
C GLN A 387 29.51 -13.58 -12.94
N HIS A 388 30.04 -14.25 -11.92
CA HIS A 388 30.79 -13.64 -10.82
C HIS A 388 32.15 -14.34 -10.60
N ASP A 389 33.22 -13.75 -11.15
CA ASP A 389 34.59 -14.29 -11.06
C ASP A 389 35.06 -14.49 -9.60
N GLU A 390 34.66 -13.59 -8.69
CA GLU A 390 34.97 -13.69 -7.26
C GLU A 390 34.35 -14.92 -6.61
N VAL A 391 33.10 -15.23 -6.97
CA VAL A 391 32.38 -16.41 -6.47
C VAL A 391 33.02 -17.68 -7.01
N ARG A 392 33.44 -17.71 -8.27
CA ARG A 392 34.17 -18.85 -8.84
C ARG A 392 35.42 -19.18 -8.01
N GLY A 393 36.24 -18.18 -7.72
CA GLY A 393 37.47 -18.38 -6.92
C GLY A 393 37.18 -18.90 -5.51
N LEU A 394 36.14 -18.40 -4.86
CA LEU A 394 35.74 -18.86 -3.53
C LEU A 394 35.14 -20.28 -3.54
N VAL A 395 34.35 -20.64 -4.55
CA VAL A 395 33.82 -22.00 -4.71
C VAL A 395 34.96 -23.00 -4.93
N GLU A 396 35.95 -22.64 -5.75
CA GLU A 396 37.16 -23.46 -5.95
C GLU A 396 37.95 -23.64 -4.64
N ALA A 397 38.11 -22.59 -3.84
CA ALA A 397 38.76 -22.67 -2.54
C ALA A 397 38.03 -23.63 -1.59
N VAL A 398 36.71 -23.58 -1.56
CA VAL A 398 35.87 -24.47 -0.73
C VAL A 398 36.00 -25.94 -1.16
N VAL A 399 36.17 -26.24 -2.45
CA VAL A 399 36.42 -27.61 -2.94
C VAL A 399 37.79 -28.12 -2.51
N VAL A 400 38.81 -27.26 -2.51
CA VAL A 400 40.16 -27.62 -2.05
C VAL A 400 40.15 -27.99 -0.57
N ASP A 401 39.36 -27.29 0.24
CA ASP A 401 39.20 -27.52 1.68
C ASP A 401 38.34 -28.76 2.03
N ALA A 402 37.81 -29.48 1.03
CA ALA A 402 37.07 -30.71 1.28
C ALA A 402 37.93 -31.74 2.04
N ALA A 403 37.34 -32.30 3.10
CA ALA A 403 38.03 -33.23 3.99
C ALA A 403 38.00 -34.65 3.44
N VAL A 404 39.13 -35.35 3.50
CA VAL A 404 39.18 -36.78 3.19
C VAL A 404 38.56 -37.55 4.35
N THR A 405 37.45 -38.24 4.10
CA THR A 405 36.74 -39.03 5.13
C THR A 405 37.14 -40.50 5.09
N ASN A 406 37.50 -41.01 3.91
CA ASN A 406 37.86 -42.41 3.73
C ASN A 406 38.95 -42.60 2.68
N THR A 407 39.81 -43.59 2.88
CA THR A 407 40.81 -44.04 1.90
C THR A 407 40.90 -45.56 1.97
N ARG A 408 40.59 -46.22 0.86
CA ARG A 408 40.67 -47.67 0.71
C ARG A 408 41.52 -48.03 -0.50
N PHE A 409 42.17 -49.19 -0.43
CA PHE A 409 42.92 -49.76 -1.54
C PHE A 409 42.25 -51.06 -1.97
N ASP A 410 41.90 -51.15 -3.24
CA ASP A 410 41.35 -52.35 -3.86
C ASP A 410 42.31 -52.82 -4.95
N GLN A 411 43.12 -53.83 -4.62
CA GLN A 411 44.17 -54.40 -5.47
C GLN A 411 45.08 -53.32 -6.09
N ASP A 412 44.78 -52.91 -7.33
CA ASP A 412 45.57 -51.98 -8.14
C ASP A 412 45.00 -50.54 -8.15
N VAL A 413 43.96 -50.25 -7.36
CA VAL A 413 43.28 -48.96 -7.33
C VAL A 413 43.17 -48.41 -5.92
N ALA A 414 43.55 -47.16 -5.74
CA ALA A 414 43.20 -46.38 -4.55
C ALA A 414 41.84 -45.69 -4.77
N VAL A 415 40.97 -45.76 -3.77
CA VAL A 415 39.69 -45.06 -3.74
C VAL A 415 39.65 -44.14 -2.53
N VAL A 416 39.42 -42.85 -2.78
CA VAL A 416 39.37 -41.81 -1.75
C VAL A 416 37.99 -41.15 -1.78
N THR A 417 37.38 -41.00 -0.61
CA THR A 417 36.12 -40.26 -0.43
C THR A 417 36.44 -38.90 0.19
N VAL A 418 35.98 -37.84 -0.46
CA VAL A 418 36.02 -36.48 0.10
C VAL A 418 34.62 -36.04 0.48
N ALA A 419 34.51 -35.27 1.56
CA ALA A 419 33.26 -34.74 2.05
C ALA A 419 33.37 -33.25 2.39
N LEU A 420 32.28 -32.53 2.16
CA LEU A 420 32.15 -31.11 2.46
C LEU A 420 30.72 -30.80 2.93
N PRO A 421 30.53 -30.02 4.01
CA PRO A 421 29.20 -29.54 4.39
C PRO A 421 28.65 -28.59 3.32
N GLY A 422 27.41 -28.82 2.85
CA GLY A 422 26.73 -27.97 1.87
C GLY A 422 26.60 -26.51 2.31
N MET A 423 26.54 -26.25 3.61
CA MET A 423 26.54 -24.89 4.18
C MET A 423 27.78 -24.09 3.80
N SER A 424 28.93 -24.73 3.64
CA SER A 424 30.19 -24.06 3.27
C SER A 424 30.08 -23.50 1.85
N VAL A 425 29.54 -24.30 0.92
CA VAL A 425 29.26 -23.87 -0.45
C VAL A 425 28.19 -22.78 -0.46
N TRP A 426 27.11 -22.97 0.29
CA TRP A 426 26.02 -22.00 0.36
C TRP A 426 26.48 -20.65 0.92
N SER A 427 27.33 -20.61 1.94
CA SER A 427 27.81 -19.36 2.52
C SER A 427 28.56 -18.49 1.50
N VAL A 428 29.43 -19.11 0.70
CA VAL A 428 30.17 -18.45 -0.37
C VAL A 428 29.24 -17.93 -1.47
N VAL A 429 28.32 -18.76 -1.92
CA VAL A 429 27.40 -18.39 -3.00
C VAL A 429 26.44 -17.30 -2.53
N ASN A 430 25.92 -17.41 -1.30
CA ASN A 430 24.99 -16.44 -0.71
C ASN A 430 25.63 -15.08 -0.47
N ASP A 431 26.91 -15.02 -0.10
CA ASP A 431 27.63 -13.75 0.03
C ASP A 431 27.86 -13.06 -1.32
N GLY A 432 27.93 -13.82 -2.41
CA GLY A 432 28.00 -13.29 -3.77
C GLY A 432 26.66 -12.84 -4.34
N LEU A 433 25.52 -13.27 -3.76
CA LEU A 433 24.19 -12.86 -4.24
C LEU A 433 23.99 -11.35 -4.00
N PRO A 434 23.40 -10.62 -4.97
CA PRO A 434 23.09 -9.22 -4.78
C PRO A 434 22.13 -9.07 -3.60
N ARG A 435 22.62 -8.50 -2.50
CA ARG A 435 21.75 -8.03 -1.41
C ARG A 435 21.02 -6.82 -1.98
N ASN A 436 19.74 -6.99 -2.33
CA ASN A 436 18.85 -5.85 -2.62
C ASN A 436 18.85 -4.95 -1.37
N GLN A 437 19.69 -3.92 -1.39
CA GLN A 437 19.67 -2.79 -0.46
C GLN A 437 18.68 -1.75 -0.95
#